data_AF-A0A7R9ZMU6-F1
#
_entry.id   AF-A0A7R9ZMU6-F1
#
_cell.length_a   1.000
_cell.length_b   1.000
_cell.length_c   1.000
_cell.angle_alpha   90.00
_cell.angle_beta   90.00
_cell.angle_gamma   90.00
#
_symmetry.space_group_name_H-M   'P 1'
#
loop_
_entity.id
_entity.type
_entity.pdbx_description
1 polymer ?
#
loop_
_entity_poly.entity_id
_entity_poly.type
_entity_poly.pdbx_seq_one_letter_code
_entity_poly.pdbx_strand_id
1 'polypeptide(L)'
;SIATGDLMPKPSHISVYDLQIERGTVFGNWFKDAEIDADVDKVVSQSTASTGATTTPVLPSEDDCATMYKYASKYLRSQGYEHYEVSSYAAKPELRSHHNQIYWNPEGQWYAFGLGSTSNVNQRTVARPNKMADYLTWVKDQQPGDAMTTRRIDPIGKESIIDADLDSDETTSSQDSDDEYLTDVIMKRLRTSDGLDLDWVRRRFGEQIKQQVLDGAQLGFDLGFAEVISTPGGGKDGTSPAEVLRLVDPDGFLCSNYIISNIFVELDMVED
;
A
#
# COMPACT_ATOMS: atom_id res chain seq x y z
N SER A 1 11.58 -17.09 -27.81
CA SER A 1 10.94 -18.21 -27.11
C SER A 1 11.10 -17.96 -25.63
N ILE A 2 10.06 -17.46 -24.96
CA ILE A 2 10.09 -17.25 -23.50
C ILE A 2 9.94 -18.64 -22.89
N ALA A 3 10.87 -19.03 -22.03
CA ALA A 3 10.90 -20.35 -21.42
C ALA A 3 9.58 -20.62 -20.67
N THR A 4 8.75 -21.51 -21.22
CA THR A 4 7.52 -22.04 -20.62
C THR A 4 7.84 -23.12 -19.60
N GLY A 5 8.92 -22.95 -18.82
CA GLY A 5 9.32 -23.89 -17.79
C GLY A 5 8.46 -23.73 -16.55
N ASP A 6 8.07 -24.86 -15.95
CA ASP A 6 7.41 -24.87 -14.64
C ASP A 6 8.29 -24.17 -13.61
N LEU A 7 7.67 -23.29 -12.80
CA LEU A 7 8.38 -22.58 -11.73
C LEU A 7 8.83 -23.58 -10.64
N MET A 8 10.13 -23.85 -10.55
CA MET A 8 10.73 -24.82 -9.62
C MET A 8 11.85 -24.18 -8.77
N PRO A 9 11.81 -24.25 -7.42
CA PRO A 9 10.72 -24.80 -6.62
C PRO A 9 9.43 -23.98 -6.77
N LYS A 10 8.27 -24.59 -6.46
CA LYS A 10 6.96 -23.92 -6.50
C LYS A 10 6.56 -23.47 -5.08
N PRO A 11 6.92 -22.24 -4.67
CA PRO A 11 6.55 -21.74 -3.34
C PRO A 11 5.02 -21.60 -3.20
N SER A 12 4.51 -21.59 -1.97
CA SER A 12 3.08 -21.36 -1.72
C SER A 12 2.66 -19.89 -1.91
N HIS A 13 3.63 -18.98 -1.79
CA HIS A 13 3.45 -17.53 -1.81
C HIS A 13 4.71 -16.85 -2.35
N ILE A 14 4.55 -15.77 -3.10
CA ILE A 14 5.63 -14.99 -3.70
C ILE A 14 5.26 -13.51 -3.59
N SER A 15 6.19 -12.69 -3.10
CA SER A 15 6.12 -11.23 -3.25
C SER A 15 7.18 -10.75 -4.23
N VAL A 16 6.80 -9.81 -5.08
CA VAL A 16 7.64 -9.23 -6.14
C VAL A 16 7.60 -7.71 -5.97
N TYR A 17 8.77 -7.11 -5.79
CA TYR A 17 8.93 -5.67 -5.57
C TYR A 17 9.85 -5.09 -6.62
N ASP A 18 9.60 -3.82 -6.95
CA ASP A 18 10.60 -3.01 -7.65
C ASP A 18 11.69 -2.57 -6.67
N LEU A 19 12.92 -2.46 -7.15
CA LEU A 19 14.05 -2.01 -6.34
C LEU A 19 13.97 -0.50 -6.16
N GLN A 20 13.69 -0.06 -4.94
CA GLN A 20 13.75 1.35 -4.58
C GLN A 20 15.14 1.71 -4.04
N ILE A 21 15.71 2.80 -4.55
CA ILE A 21 17.03 3.29 -4.16
C ILE A 21 16.85 4.52 -3.27
N GLU A 22 16.96 4.31 -1.96
CA GLU A 22 16.83 5.37 -0.97
C GLU A 22 18.20 5.83 -0.47
N ARG A 23 18.34 7.14 -0.20
CA ARG A 23 19.57 7.70 0.37
C ARG A 23 19.89 7.08 1.72
N GLY A 24 21.17 6.88 2.00
CA GLY A 24 21.64 6.31 3.27
C GLY A 24 21.52 4.79 3.40
N THR A 25 20.86 4.11 2.46
CA THR A 25 20.83 2.63 2.39
C THR A 25 22.08 2.06 1.74
N VAL A 26 22.28 0.73 1.83
CA VAL A 26 23.39 0.03 1.15
C VAL A 26 23.36 0.29 -0.36
N PHE A 27 22.19 0.18 -0.98
CA PHE A 27 22.04 0.44 -2.41
C PHE A 27 22.16 1.93 -2.74
N GLY A 28 21.56 2.82 -1.94
CA GLY A 28 21.78 4.27 -2.08
C GLY A 28 23.27 4.63 -2.05
N ASN A 29 24.07 3.91 -1.25
CA ASN A 29 25.50 4.11 -1.21
C ASN A 29 26.24 3.68 -2.50
N TRP A 30 25.69 2.77 -3.29
CA TRP A 30 26.25 2.33 -4.57
C TRP A 30 25.91 3.28 -5.73
N PHE A 31 24.83 4.06 -5.58
CA PHE A 31 24.33 5.00 -6.60
C PHE A 31 24.56 6.47 -6.24
N LYS A 32 25.47 6.79 -5.29
CA LYS A 32 25.71 8.17 -4.78
C LYS A 32 26.08 9.20 -5.84
N ASP A 33 26.72 8.76 -6.92
CA ASP A 33 27.21 9.63 -8.00
C ASP A 33 26.19 9.74 -9.17
N ALA A 34 25.04 9.06 -9.08
CA ALA A 34 23.92 9.28 -9.98
C ALA A 34 23.17 10.56 -9.55
N GLU A 35 22.60 11.31 -10.50
CA GLU A 35 21.71 12.42 -10.16
C GLU A 35 20.48 11.85 -9.45
N ILE A 36 20.46 12.00 -8.12
CA ILE A 36 19.30 11.68 -7.29
C ILE A 36 18.45 12.96 -7.24
N ASP A 37 17.27 12.91 -7.83
CA ASP A 37 16.29 13.99 -7.78
C ASP A 37 15.91 14.23 -6.31
N ALA A 38 16.13 15.45 -5.84
CA ALA A 38 16.00 15.80 -4.43
C ALA A 38 14.53 15.88 -3.97
N ASP A 39 13.58 15.98 -4.91
CA ASP A 39 12.14 16.12 -4.61
C ASP A 39 11.39 14.78 -4.57
N VAL A 40 12.02 13.66 -5.00
CA VAL A 40 11.32 12.35 -5.14
C VAL A 40 12.06 11.17 -4.50
N ASP A 41 13.26 11.41 -3.94
CA ASP A 41 14.16 10.39 -3.37
C ASP A 41 14.28 9.12 -4.24
N LYS A 42 14.27 9.31 -5.57
CA LYS A 42 14.42 8.28 -6.60
C LYS A 42 15.54 8.67 -7.57
N VAL A 43 16.30 7.68 -8.03
CA VAL A 43 17.36 7.86 -9.04
C VAL A 43 16.69 7.99 -10.42
N VAL A 44 16.81 9.16 -11.06
CA VAL A 44 16.11 9.46 -12.33
C VAL A 44 17.00 9.28 -13.56
N SER A 45 18.34 9.32 -13.43
CA SER A 45 19.24 9.01 -14.55
C SER A 45 20.66 8.61 -14.11
N GLN A 46 21.36 7.82 -14.94
CA GLN A 46 22.78 7.53 -14.78
C GLN A 46 23.62 8.17 -15.89
N SER A 47 24.68 8.87 -15.49
CA SER A 47 25.82 9.20 -16.36
C SER A 47 26.72 7.98 -16.51
N THR A 48 27.12 7.67 -17.74
CA THR A 48 27.93 6.50 -18.14
C THR A 48 29.42 6.63 -17.81
N ALA A 49 29.79 7.31 -16.72
CA ALA A 49 31.19 7.52 -16.36
C ALA A 49 31.75 6.33 -15.53
N SER A 50 32.32 5.36 -16.24
CA SER A 50 33.12 4.29 -15.63
C SER A 50 34.47 4.83 -15.14
N THR A 51 34.67 4.96 -13.84
CA THR A 51 36.01 5.10 -13.24
C THR A 51 36.23 4.02 -12.19
N GLY A 52 36.95 2.96 -12.59
CA GLY A 52 37.75 2.11 -11.70
C GLY A 52 37.03 1.21 -10.69
N ALA A 53 37.09 -0.10 -10.96
CA ALA A 53 36.94 -1.25 -10.04
C ALA A 53 35.54 -1.64 -9.51
N THR A 54 34.48 -0.85 -9.69
CA THR A 54 33.10 -1.31 -9.42
C THR A 54 32.16 -0.72 -10.47
N THR A 55 31.72 -1.54 -11.43
CA THR A 55 30.69 -1.13 -12.39
C THR A 55 29.34 -1.13 -11.69
N THR A 56 28.86 0.05 -11.31
CA THR A 56 27.48 0.23 -10.83
C THR A 56 26.52 -0.23 -11.94
N PRO A 57 25.58 -1.16 -11.65
CA PRO A 57 24.67 -1.67 -12.67
C PRO A 57 23.69 -0.57 -13.11
N VAL A 58 23.30 -0.60 -14.39
CA VAL A 58 22.28 0.29 -14.93
C VAL A 58 20.91 -0.15 -14.38
N LEU A 59 20.16 0.80 -13.82
CA LEU A 59 18.80 0.54 -13.37
C LEU A 59 17.86 0.43 -14.58
N PRO A 60 16.84 -0.45 -14.53
CA PRO A 60 15.81 -0.50 -15.56
C PRO A 60 15.09 0.86 -15.68
N SER A 61 14.66 1.21 -16.90
CA SER A 61 13.77 2.36 -17.09
C SER A 61 12.37 2.09 -16.52
N GLU A 62 11.54 3.12 -16.37
CA GLU A 62 10.14 2.94 -15.94
C GLU A 62 9.36 2.00 -16.87
N ASP A 63 9.60 2.11 -18.19
CA ASP A 63 9.02 1.23 -19.20
C ASP A 63 9.48 -0.23 -19.04
N ASP A 64 10.75 -0.43 -18.68
CA ASP A 64 11.28 -1.76 -18.37
C ASP A 64 10.63 -2.31 -17.09
N CYS A 65 10.52 -1.52 -16.03
CA CYS A 65 9.84 -1.91 -14.78
C CYS A 65 8.37 -2.28 -15.04
N ALA A 66 7.64 -1.47 -15.80
CA ALA A 66 6.26 -1.76 -16.20
C ALA A 66 6.17 -3.07 -17.01
N THR A 67 7.10 -3.29 -17.94
CA THR A 67 7.19 -4.52 -18.73
C THR A 67 7.47 -5.73 -17.85
N MET A 68 8.41 -5.62 -16.90
CA MET A 68 8.75 -6.66 -15.94
C MET A 68 7.57 -6.99 -15.01
N TYR A 69 6.84 -5.98 -14.54
CA TYR A 69 5.64 -6.16 -13.72
C TYR A 69 4.56 -6.95 -14.45
N LYS A 70 4.21 -6.52 -15.67
CA LYS A 70 3.22 -7.22 -16.51
C LYS A 70 3.66 -8.64 -16.85
N TYR A 71 4.95 -8.83 -17.11
CA TYR A 71 5.53 -10.16 -17.33
C TYR A 71 5.40 -11.05 -16.09
N ALA A 72 5.78 -10.55 -14.91
CA ALA A 72 5.72 -11.29 -13.66
C ALA A 72 4.28 -11.72 -13.35
N SER A 73 3.31 -10.80 -13.44
CA SER A 73 1.90 -11.12 -13.27
C SER A 73 1.43 -12.21 -14.24
N LYS A 74 1.64 -12.00 -15.54
CA LYS A 74 1.23 -12.97 -16.57
C LYS A 74 1.86 -14.34 -16.35
N TYR A 75 3.15 -14.38 -16.06
CA TYR A 75 3.89 -15.62 -15.83
C TYR A 75 3.37 -16.33 -14.57
N LEU A 76 3.31 -15.66 -13.42
CA LEU A 76 2.87 -16.28 -12.17
C LEU A 76 1.41 -16.72 -12.21
N ARG A 77 0.51 -15.94 -12.83
CA ARG A 77 -0.88 -16.36 -13.05
C ARG A 77 -0.97 -17.57 -13.97
N SER A 78 -0.13 -17.66 -15.00
CA SER A 78 -0.06 -18.87 -15.84
C SER A 78 0.41 -20.12 -15.08
N GLN A 79 1.13 -19.93 -13.97
CA GLN A 79 1.57 -21.01 -13.07
C GLN A 79 0.52 -21.36 -11.99
N GLY A 80 -0.65 -20.73 -12.03
CA GLY A 80 -1.78 -20.97 -11.13
C GLY A 80 -1.75 -20.15 -9.84
N TYR A 81 -0.96 -19.07 -9.78
CA TYR A 81 -1.00 -18.16 -8.64
C TYR A 81 -2.09 -17.10 -8.83
N GLU A 82 -2.78 -16.77 -7.75
CA GLU A 82 -3.64 -15.61 -7.63
C GLU A 82 -2.79 -14.37 -7.32
N HIS A 83 -2.92 -13.30 -8.10
CA HIS A 83 -2.36 -11.98 -7.80
C HIS A 83 -3.33 -11.23 -6.88
N TYR A 84 -3.17 -11.41 -5.56
CA TYR A 84 -4.19 -11.00 -4.60
C TYR A 84 -4.01 -9.58 -4.06
N GLU A 85 -2.82 -9.01 -4.23
CA GLU A 85 -2.50 -7.60 -3.94
C GLU A 85 -1.33 -7.15 -4.80
N VAL A 86 -1.18 -5.83 -4.93
CA VAL A 86 -0.27 -5.11 -5.86
C VAL A 86 1.12 -5.73 -6.06
N SER A 87 1.69 -6.38 -5.04
CA SER A 87 3.04 -6.94 -5.02
C SER A 87 3.09 -8.44 -4.71
N SER A 88 1.97 -9.13 -4.44
CA SER A 88 2.02 -10.52 -3.96
C SER A 88 1.03 -11.48 -4.58
N TYR A 89 1.52 -12.72 -4.65
CA TYR A 89 0.91 -13.84 -5.31
C TYR A 89 0.80 -15.03 -4.37
N ALA A 90 -0.30 -15.77 -4.44
CA ALA A 90 -0.51 -16.97 -3.63
C ALA A 90 -0.99 -18.13 -4.51
N ALA A 91 -0.53 -19.34 -4.25
CA ALA A 91 -0.98 -20.52 -5.00
C ALA A 91 -2.47 -20.83 -4.75
N LYS A 92 -3.03 -20.38 -3.63
CA LYS A 92 -4.44 -20.49 -3.23
C LYS A 92 -4.80 -19.32 -2.30
N PRO A 93 -6.10 -18.95 -2.18
CA PRO A 93 -6.55 -17.89 -1.28
C PRO A 93 -6.13 -18.12 0.19
N GLU A 94 -6.12 -19.37 0.67
CA GLU A 94 -5.74 -19.69 2.06
C GLU A 94 -4.23 -19.57 2.31
N LEU A 95 -3.44 -19.38 1.27
CA LEU A 95 -1.98 -19.23 1.32
C LEU A 95 -1.54 -17.77 1.12
N ARG A 96 -2.48 -16.83 1.04
CA ARG A 96 -2.19 -15.40 1.06
C ARG A 96 -1.49 -15.04 2.38
N SER A 97 -0.45 -14.21 2.33
CA SER A 97 0.31 -13.80 3.52
C SER A 97 -0.61 -13.16 4.56
N HIS A 98 -0.70 -13.73 5.77
CA HIS A 98 -1.47 -13.14 6.88
C HIS A 98 -0.91 -11.76 7.26
N HIS A 99 0.42 -11.58 7.17
CA HIS A 99 1.06 -10.30 7.47
C HIS A 99 0.64 -9.20 6.48
N ASN A 100 0.58 -9.52 5.18
CA ASN A 100 0.15 -8.53 4.18
C ASN A 100 -1.35 -8.26 4.34
N GLN A 101 -2.15 -9.31 4.53
CA GLN A 101 -3.60 -9.18 4.68
C GLN A 101 -4.00 -8.31 5.87
N ILE A 102 -3.30 -8.43 7.02
CA ILE A 102 -3.64 -7.61 8.19
C ILE A 102 -3.29 -6.13 7.97
N TYR A 103 -2.25 -5.84 7.19
CA TYR A 103 -1.88 -4.47 6.83
C TYR A 103 -2.91 -3.83 5.87
N TRP A 104 -3.44 -4.61 4.94
CA TRP A 104 -4.50 -4.17 4.01
C TRP A 104 -5.91 -4.14 4.62
N ASN A 105 -6.06 -4.56 5.88
CA ASN A 105 -7.31 -4.43 6.60
C ASN A 105 -7.35 -3.08 7.34
N PRO A 106 -8.28 -2.17 7.01
CA PRO A 106 -8.44 -0.90 7.73
C PRO A 106 -8.64 -1.06 9.24
N GLU A 107 -9.25 -2.17 9.67
CA GLU A 107 -9.48 -2.51 11.08
C GLU A 107 -8.45 -3.52 11.62
N GLY A 108 -7.38 -3.79 10.87
CA GLY A 108 -6.34 -4.74 11.24
C GLY A 108 -5.62 -4.34 12.52
N GLN A 109 -5.48 -5.28 13.45
CA GLN A 109 -4.76 -5.06 14.71
C GLN A 109 -3.61 -6.03 14.88
N TRP A 110 -2.43 -5.52 15.21
CA TRP A 110 -1.25 -6.32 15.44
C TRP A 110 -0.36 -5.73 16.53
N TYR A 111 0.27 -6.63 17.26
CA TYR A 111 1.41 -6.31 18.11
C TYR A 111 2.68 -6.66 17.35
N ALA A 112 3.51 -5.65 17.13
CA ALA A 112 4.89 -5.89 16.73
C ALA A 112 5.76 -5.96 17.99
N PHE A 113 7.01 -6.42 17.88
CA PHE A 113 8.00 -6.40 18.98
C PHE A 113 9.39 -6.14 18.41
N GLY A 114 10.28 -5.57 19.21
CA GLY A 114 11.67 -5.29 18.80
C GLY A 114 11.95 -3.84 18.39
N LEU A 115 13.23 -3.58 18.12
CA LEU A 115 13.76 -2.29 17.71
C LEU A 115 13.07 -1.77 16.44
N GLY A 116 12.61 -0.52 16.43
CA GLY A 116 12.03 0.15 15.25
C GLY A 116 10.68 -0.42 14.77
N SER A 117 10.08 -1.34 15.52
CA SER A 117 8.82 -1.95 15.14
C SER A 117 7.62 -1.02 15.39
N THR A 118 6.50 -1.26 14.72
CA THR A 118 5.26 -0.48 14.89
C THR A 118 4.08 -1.41 15.11
N SER A 119 3.33 -1.20 16.19
CA SER A 119 2.07 -1.90 16.45
C SER A 119 0.89 -1.06 15.96
N ASN A 120 -0.23 -1.70 15.65
CA ASN A 120 -1.52 -1.05 15.46
C ASN A 120 -2.55 -1.73 16.36
N VAL A 121 -3.06 -1.00 17.35
CA VAL A 121 -3.99 -1.54 18.35
C VAL A 121 -5.04 -0.47 18.61
N ASN A 122 -6.33 -0.84 18.61
CA ASN A 122 -7.44 0.11 18.77
C ASN A 122 -7.35 1.31 17.80
N GLN A 123 -6.99 1.06 16.53
CA GLN A 123 -6.80 2.08 15.49
C GLN A 123 -5.72 3.13 15.79
N ARG A 124 -4.79 2.83 16.73
CA ARG A 124 -3.65 3.68 17.04
C ARG A 124 -2.36 2.98 16.65
N THR A 125 -1.54 3.68 15.87
CA THR A 125 -0.18 3.24 15.55
C THR A 125 0.78 3.65 16.65
N VAL A 126 1.65 2.71 17.04
CA VAL A 126 2.65 2.93 18.08
C VAL A 126 3.99 2.38 17.64
N ALA A 127 4.90 3.30 17.33
CA ALA A 127 6.25 3.02 16.91
C ALA A 127 7.21 2.89 18.10
N ARG A 128 8.21 2.03 17.96
CA ARG A 128 9.28 1.85 18.94
C ARG A 128 10.51 2.57 18.43
N PRO A 129 11.41 3.05 19.31
CA PRO A 129 12.64 3.69 18.88
C PRO A 129 13.41 2.80 17.90
N ASN A 130 13.95 3.39 16.84
CA ASN A 130 14.71 2.67 15.80
C ASN A 130 16.22 2.64 16.07
N LYS A 131 16.71 3.40 17.06
CA LYS A 131 18.10 3.37 17.54
C LYS A 131 18.22 2.47 18.76
N MET A 132 19.25 1.61 18.75
CA MET A 132 19.46 0.61 19.81
C MET A 132 19.54 1.24 21.21
N ALA A 133 20.26 2.35 21.37
CA ALA A 133 20.40 3.03 22.66
C ALA A 133 19.03 3.50 23.20
N ASP A 134 18.25 4.18 22.37
CA ASP A 134 16.93 4.70 22.72
C ASP A 134 15.94 3.57 23.02
N TYR A 135 16.00 2.48 22.24
CA TYR A 135 15.16 1.31 22.45
C TYR A 135 15.49 0.59 23.77
N LEU A 136 16.76 0.45 24.11
CA LEU A 136 17.17 -0.15 25.39
C LEU A 136 16.73 0.71 26.58
N THR A 137 16.80 2.03 26.45
CA THR A 137 16.25 2.96 27.46
C THR A 137 14.74 2.80 27.56
N TRP A 138 14.02 2.85 26.44
CA TRP A 138 12.57 2.66 26.38
C TRP A 138 12.09 1.31 26.96
N VAL A 139 12.86 0.23 26.76
CA VAL A 139 12.55 -1.08 27.37
C VAL A 139 12.74 -1.06 28.90
N LYS A 140 13.76 -0.37 29.40
CA LYS A 140 14.04 -0.30 30.86
C LYS A 140 13.06 0.59 31.60
N ASP A 141 12.60 1.66 30.94
CA ASP A 141 11.76 2.67 31.55
C ASP A 141 10.27 2.29 31.55
N GLN A 142 9.88 1.23 30.82
CA GLN A 142 8.51 0.72 30.80
C GLN A 142 8.04 0.23 32.18
N GLN A 143 7.05 0.92 32.74
CA GLN A 143 6.29 0.46 33.90
C GLN A 143 5.08 -0.37 33.44
N PRO A 144 4.61 -1.35 34.24
CA PRO A 144 3.33 -2.00 33.99
C PRO A 144 2.21 -0.95 33.99
N GLY A 145 1.63 -0.68 32.82
CA GLY A 145 0.54 0.29 32.65
C GLY A 145 0.93 1.63 32.02
N ASP A 146 2.19 1.82 31.62
CA ASP A 146 2.56 3.01 30.83
C ASP A 146 1.80 3.04 29.51
N ALA A 147 1.14 4.17 29.24
CA ALA A 147 0.51 4.41 27.96
C ALA A 147 1.59 4.39 26.87
N MET A 148 1.41 3.50 25.90
CA MET A 148 2.29 3.33 24.75
C MET A 148 2.46 4.70 24.06
N THR A 149 3.68 5.26 24.07
CA THR A 149 3.97 6.56 23.47
C THR A 149 3.57 6.53 22.00
N THR A 150 2.47 7.20 21.67
CA THR A 150 1.87 7.18 20.33
C THR A 150 2.67 8.10 19.41
N ARG A 151 3.16 7.58 18.29
CA ARG A 151 3.44 8.41 17.12
C ARG A 151 2.48 7.95 16.05
N ARG A 152 1.62 8.85 15.58
CA ARG A 152 0.79 8.56 14.41
C ARG A 152 1.73 8.61 13.21
N ILE A 153 1.96 7.46 12.62
CA ILE A 153 2.61 7.37 11.31
C ILE A 153 1.47 7.28 10.32
N ASP A 154 1.34 8.28 9.46
CA ASP A 154 0.34 8.29 8.40
C ASP A 154 0.63 7.15 7.42
N PRO A 155 -0.38 6.63 6.69
CA PRO A 155 -0.20 5.56 5.70
C PRO A 155 0.84 5.88 4.60
N ILE A 156 1.22 7.16 4.45
CA ILE A 156 2.17 7.69 3.47
C ILE A 156 3.58 7.87 4.09
N GLY A 157 3.78 7.51 5.36
CA GLY A 157 5.09 7.61 6.02
C GLY A 157 5.45 9.01 6.52
N LYS A 158 4.50 9.95 6.55
CA LYS A 158 4.69 11.22 7.28
C LYS A 158 4.55 10.94 8.78
N GLU A 159 5.58 11.31 9.54
CA GLU A 159 5.55 11.29 11.00
C GLU A 159 4.83 12.54 11.50
N SER A 160 3.70 12.38 12.20
CA SER A 160 3.14 13.42 13.06
C SER A 160 3.33 13.02 14.52
N ILE A 161 3.99 13.87 15.30
CA ILE A 161 4.15 13.69 16.74
C ILE A 161 2.85 14.15 17.38
N ILE A 162 2.14 13.22 18.02
CA ILE A 162 1.03 13.55 18.91
C ILE A 162 1.48 13.16 20.30
N ASP A 163 1.81 14.15 21.13
CA ASP A 163 2.15 13.91 22.53
C ASP A 163 0.94 13.32 23.25
N ALA A 164 1.12 12.16 23.87
CA ALA A 164 0.06 11.39 24.54
C ALA A 164 -0.53 12.10 25.78
N ASP A 165 0.04 13.24 26.18
CA ASP A 165 -0.32 14.00 27.39
C ASP A 165 -0.93 15.38 27.11
N LEU A 166 -1.31 15.69 25.87
CA LEU A 166 -2.01 16.92 25.56
C LEU A 166 -3.52 16.68 25.36
N ASP A 167 -4.29 17.09 26.37
CA ASP A 167 -5.64 17.66 26.22
C ASP A 167 -5.59 18.94 25.35
N SER A 168 -4.99 18.87 24.16
CA SER A 168 -4.97 19.97 23.21
C SER A 168 -6.13 19.82 22.24
N ASP A 169 -7.18 20.57 22.55
CA ASP A 169 -8.06 21.42 21.73
C ASP A 169 -7.85 21.53 20.19
N GLU A 170 -7.26 20.56 19.50
CA GLU A 170 -7.44 20.39 18.06
C GLU A 170 -8.79 19.72 17.86
N THR A 171 -9.79 20.57 17.61
CA THR A 171 -11.12 20.13 17.22
C THR A 171 -11.04 19.61 15.77
N THR A 172 -10.37 18.47 15.54
CA THR A 172 -10.55 17.72 14.30
C THR A 172 -12.04 17.39 14.23
N SER A 173 -12.75 17.94 13.24
CA SER A 173 -14.19 17.73 13.19
C SER A 173 -14.46 16.24 12.95
N SER A 174 -15.62 15.74 13.37
CA SER A 174 -16.00 14.34 13.10
C SER A 174 -16.01 14.03 11.59
N GLN A 175 -16.13 15.06 10.76
CA GLN A 175 -16.10 14.98 9.31
C GLN A 175 -14.68 14.68 8.81
N ASP A 176 -13.67 15.44 9.27
CA ASP A 176 -12.27 15.27 8.85
C ASP A 176 -11.73 13.87 9.22
N SER A 177 -12.18 13.32 10.36
CA SER A 177 -11.83 11.96 10.77
C SER A 177 -12.49 10.87 9.93
N ASP A 178 -13.73 11.09 9.46
CA ASP A 178 -14.45 10.13 8.61
C ASP A 178 -13.84 10.10 7.20
N ASP A 179 -13.42 11.27 6.75
CA ASP A 179 -12.78 11.50 5.47
C ASP A 179 -11.38 10.85 5.39
N GLU A 180 -10.53 11.09 6.40
CA GLU A 180 -9.23 10.43 6.52
C GLU A 180 -9.39 8.89 6.58
N TYR A 181 -10.42 8.40 7.28
CA TYR A 181 -10.70 6.97 7.34
C TYR A 181 -11.13 6.40 5.99
N LEU A 182 -11.98 7.09 5.23
CA LEU A 182 -12.41 6.65 3.91
C LEU A 182 -11.23 6.57 2.93
N THR A 183 -10.36 7.57 2.91
CA THR A 183 -9.16 7.58 2.04
C THR A 183 -8.23 6.42 2.36
N ASP A 184 -7.97 6.12 3.65
CA ASP A 184 -7.19 4.95 4.06
C ASP A 184 -7.84 3.63 3.60
N VAL A 185 -9.16 3.51 3.72
CA VAL A 185 -9.91 2.34 3.24
C VAL A 185 -9.78 2.20 1.73
N ILE A 186 -9.97 3.27 0.95
CA ILE A 186 -9.82 3.25 -0.51
C ILE A 186 -8.38 2.88 -0.90
N MET A 187 -7.37 3.51 -0.27
CA MET A 187 -5.95 3.22 -0.49
C MET A 187 -5.64 1.74 -0.29
N LYS A 188 -6.12 1.15 0.81
CA LYS A 188 -5.82 -0.23 1.16
C LYS A 188 -6.59 -1.22 0.30
N ARG A 189 -7.89 -1.00 0.10
CA ARG A 189 -8.78 -1.97 -0.55
C ARG A 189 -8.54 -2.05 -2.06
N LEU A 190 -8.32 -0.93 -2.74
CA LEU A 190 -8.07 -0.93 -4.18
C LEU A 190 -6.69 -1.49 -4.58
N ARG A 191 -5.77 -1.64 -3.62
CA ARG A 191 -4.48 -2.36 -3.83
C ARG A 191 -4.59 -3.87 -3.63
N THR A 192 -5.79 -4.39 -3.40
CA THR A 192 -6.09 -5.82 -3.29
C THR A 192 -7.07 -6.28 -4.35
N SER A 193 -7.02 -7.55 -4.74
CA SER A 193 -7.97 -8.15 -5.69
C SER A 193 -9.39 -8.23 -5.14
N ASP A 194 -9.53 -8.11 -3.82
CA ASP A 194 -10.81 -8.18 -3.11
C ASP A 194 -11.61 -6.87 -3.25
N GLY A 195 -10.96 -5.76 -3.61
CA GLY A 195 -11.61 -4.49 -3.95
C GLY A 195 -12.33 -3.77 -2.80
N LEU A 196 -12.97 -2.66 -3.15
CA LEU A 196 -13.75 -1.78 -2.28
C LEU A 196 -15.24 -2.14 -2.36
N ASP A 197 -15.84 -2.45 -1.20
CA ASP A 197 -17.28 -2.70 -1.06
C ASP A 197 -18.05 -1.38 -1.19
N LEU A 198 -18.71 -1.18 -2.34
CA LEU A 198 -19.45 0.04 -2.65
C LEU A 198 -20.73 0.16 -1.83
N ASP A 199 -21.32 -0.95 -1.40
CA ASP A 199 -22.47 -0.93 -0.49
C ASP A 199 -22.07 -0.48 0.91
N TRP A 200 -20.88 -0.85 1.37
CA TRP A 200 -20.32 -0.33 2.60
C TRP A 200 -20.07 1.17 2.52
N VAL A 201 -19.46 1.66 1.43
CA VAL A 201 -19.27 3.10 1.21
C VAL A 201 -20.61 3.83 1.26
N ARG A 202 -21.59 3.37 0.47
CA ARG A 202 -22.95 3.95 0.44
C ARG A 202 -23.62 3.99 1.81
N ARG A 203 -23.55 2.90 2.58
CA ARG A 203 -24.20 2.82 3.89
C ARG A 203 -23.53 3.71 4.94
N ARG A 204 -22.21 3.90 4.86
CA ARG A 204 -21.43 4.63 5.87
C ARG A 204 -21.26 6.11 5.57
N PHE A 205 -21.15 6.47 4.29
CA PHE A 205 -20.83 7.82 3.82
C PHE A 205 -21.90 8.41 2.88
N GLY A 206 -22.85 7.61 2.43
CA GLY A 206 -23.98 8.05 1.59
C GLY A 206 -23.80 7.76 0.09
N GLU A 207 -24.90 7.89 -0.65
CA GLU A 207 -24.93 7.63 -2.10
C GLU A 207 -24.04 8.57 -2.90
N GLN A 208 -23.96 9.85 -2.50
CA GLN A 208 -23.14 10.86 -3.16
C GLN A 208 -21.65 10.46 -3.16
N ILE A 209 -21.13 10.03 -2.01
CA ILE A 209 -19.73 9.59 -1.88
C ILE A 209 -19.48 8.32 -2.71
N LYS A 210 -20.41 7.35 -2.71
CA LYS A 210 -20.32 6.19 -3.60
C LYS A 210 -20.21 6.63 -5.06
N GLN A 211 -21.02 7.60 -5.49
CA GLN A 211 -21.00 8.10 -6.86
C GLN A 211 -19.69 8.81 -7.19
N GLN A 212 -19.17 9.68 -6.31
CA GLN A 212 -17.86 10.32 -6.49
C GLN A 212 -16.72 9.30 -6.60
N VAL A 213 -16.75 8.21 -5.81
CA VAL A 213 -15.78 7.12 -5.94
C VAL A 213 -15.84 6.48 -7.33
N LEU A 214 -17.05 6.28 -7.89
CA LEU A 214 -17.21 5.72 -9.24
C LEU A 214 -16.78 6.72 -10.32
N ASP A 215 -17.12 8.00 -10.17
CA ASP A 215 -16.77 9.06 -11.11
C ASP A 215 -15.25 9.27 -11.17
N GLY A 216 -14.58 9.30 -10.02
CA GLY A 216 -13.11 9.37 -9.97
C GLY A 216 -12.42 8.12 -10.53
N ALA A 217 -13.08 6.96 -10.50
CA ALA A 217 -12.61 5.72 -11.11
C ALA A 217 -12.89 5.64 -12.62
N GLN A 218 -13.61 6.61 -13.21
CA GLN A 218 -14.10 6.53 -14.59
C GLN A 218 -13.01 6.30 -15.64
N LEU A 219 -11.86 6.98 -15.50
CA LEU A 219 -10.71 6.74 -16.38
C LEU A 219 -10.22 5.28 -16.32
N GLY A 220 -10.28 4.68 -15.14
CA GLY A 220 -9.97 3.26 -14.94
C GLY A 220 -10.96 2.35 -15.68
N PHE A 221 -12.25 2.67 -15.67
CA PHE A 221 -13.25 1.92 -16.44
C PHE A 221 -13.04 2.05 -17.95
N ASP A 222 -12.81 3.27 -18.43
CA ASP A 222 -12.61 3.56 -19.86
C ASP A 222 -11.40 2.81 -20.45
N LEU A 223 -10.35 2.65 -19.64
CA LEU A 223 -9.13 1.92 -20.00
C LEU A 223 -9.21 0.40 -19.73
N GLY A 224 -10.27 -0.07 -19.07
CA GLY A 224 -10.40 -1.47 -18.62
C GLY A 224 -9.48 -1.85 -17.46
N PHE A 225 -8.99 -0.86 -16.71
CA PHE A 225 -8.10 -1.00 -15.56
C PHE A 225 -8.86 -1.11 -14.22
N ALA A 226 -10.13 -0.75 -14.22
CA ALA A 226 -11.04 -0.95 -13.10
C ALA A 226 -12.33 -1.64 -13.59
N GLU A 227 -13.02 -2.32 -12.69
CA GLU A 227 -14.33 -2.91 -12.95
C GLU A 227 -15.17 -2.95 -11.68
N VAL A 228 -16.50 -2.99 -11.85
CA VAL A 228 -17.45 -3.27 -10.77
C VAL A 228 -17.97 -4.69 -10.92
N ILE A 229 -17.75 -5.51 -9.89
CA ILE A 229 -18.30 -6.86 -9.82
C ILE A 229 -19.57 -6.81 -8.98
N SER A 230 -20.70 -7.15 -9.61
CA SER A 230 -21.99 -7.26 -8.93
C SER A 230 -22.31 -8.74 -8.69
N THR A 231 -22.48 -9.13 -7.43
CA THR A 231 -22.88 -10.49 -7.05
C THR A 231 -24.36 -10.51 -6.64
N PRO A 232 -25.26 -11.12 -7.43
CA PRO A 232 -26.69 -11.17 -7.11
C PRO A 232 -26.97 -11.85 -5.77
N GLY A 233 -27.81 -11.23 -4.93
CA GLY A 233 -28.16 -11.77 -3.60
C GLY A 233 -27.02 -11.78 -2.59
N GLY A 234 -25.86 -11.18 -2.93
CA GLY A 234 -24.71 -11.04 -2.04
C GLY A 234 -24.79 -9.83 -1.12
N GLY A 235 -25.73 -8.90 -1.35
CA GLY A 235 -25.94 -7.74 -0.49
C GLY A 235 -26.32 -8.16 0.93
N LYS A 236 -26.02 -7.31 1.93
CA LYS A 236 -26.31 -7.62 3.34
C LYS A 236 -27.80 -7.80 3.67
N ASP A 237 -28.70 -7.35 2.79
CA ASP A 237 -30.15 -7.59 2.88
C ASP A 237 -30.60 -8.90 2.21
N GLY A 238 -29.68 -9.62 1.54
CA GLY A 238 -29.93 -10.87 0.82
C GLY A 238 -30.71 -10.70 -0.49
N THR A 239 -31.05 -9.48 -0.88
CA THR A 239 -31.90 -9.17 -2.05
C THR A 239 -31.22 -8.23 -3.04
N SER A 240 -30.38 -7.31 -2.55
CA SER A 240 -29.59 -6.41 -3.37
C SER A 240 -28.30 -7.09 -3.87
N PRO A 241 -27.77 -6.70 -5.04
CA PRO A 241 -26.46 -7.15 -5.47
C PRO A 241 -25.37 -6.54 -4.58
N ALA A 242 -24.38 -7.33 -4.16
CA ALA A 242 -23.17 -6.78 -3.57
C ALA A 242 -22.27 -6.27 -4.69
N GLU A 243 -21.95 -4.97 -4.67
CA GLU A 243 -21.11 -4.31 -5.67
C GLU A 243 -19.72 -4.03 -5.10
N VAL A 244 -18.70 -4.51 -5.82
CA VAL A 244 -17.30 -4.32 -5.45
C VAL A 244 -16.56 -3.64 -6.59
N LEU A 245 -15.99 -2.47 -6.33
CA LEU A 245 -15.03 -1.81 -7.22
C LEU A 245 -13.67 -2.46 -7.03
N ARG A 246 -13.05 -2.97 -8.09
CA ARG A 246 -11.68 -3.51 -8.04
C ARG A 246 -10.85 -3.07 -9.23
N LEU A 247 -9.54 -3.10 -9.05
CA LEU A 247 -8.57 -2.88 -10.11
C LEU A 247 -8.27 -4.20 -10.83
N VAL A 248 -8.16 -4.14 -12.15
CA VAL A 248 -7.99 -5.31 -13.02
C VAL A 248 -6.51 -5.61 -13.18
N ASP A 249 -6.08 -6.82 -12.83
CA ASP A 249 -4.70 -7.25 -13.06
C ASP A 249 -4.37 -7.43 -14.57
N PRO A 250 -3.17 -7.02 -15.03
CA PRO A 250 -2.11 -6.33 -14.27
C PRO A 250 -2.18 -4.81 -14.31
N ASP A 251 -2.79 -4.23 -15.34
CA ASP A 251 -2.68 -2.79 -15.62
C ASP A 251 -3.35 -1.92 -14.55
N GLY A 252 -4.46 -2.38 -13.97
CA GLY A 252 -5.11 -1.72 -12.84
C GLY A 252 -4.25 -1.62 -11.60
N PHE A 253 -3.54 -2.69 -11.23
CA PHE A 253 -2.60 -2.63 -10.09
C PHE A 253 -1.35 -1.81 -10.43
N LEU A 254 -0.82 -1.93 -11.65
CA LEU A 254 0.31 -1.12 -12.10
C LEU A 254 0.00 0.38 -12.04
N CYS A 255 -1.22 0.77 -12.43
CA CYS A 255 -1.68 2.14 -12.46
C CYS A 255 -2.50 2.53 -11.22
N SER A 256 -2.45 1.74 -10.13
CA SER A 256 -3.35 1.92 -8.99
C SER A 256 -3.24 3.31 -8.36
N ASN A 257 -2.02 3.85 -8.30
CA ASN A 257 -1.79 5.19 -7.74
C ASN A 257 -2.57 6.25 -8.51
N TYR A 258 -2.54 6.24 -9.84
CA TYR A 258 -3.25 7.23 -10.66
C TYR A 258 -4.77 7.14 -10.50
N ILE A 259 -5.32 5.92 -10.49
CA ILE A 259 -6.76 5.72 -10.33
C ILE A 259 -7.21 6.18 -8.94
N ILE A 260 -6.46 5.83 -7.89
CA ILE A 260 -6.80 6.22 -6.53
C ILE A 260 -6.65 7.72 -6.32
N SER A 261 -5.62 8.35 -6.90
CA SER A 261 -5.46 9.80 -6.86
C SER A 261 -6.64 10.53 -7.53
N ASN A 262 -7.13 10.04 -8.67
CA ASN A 262 -8.31 10.63 -9.30
C ASN A 262 -9.57 10.50 -8.44
N ILE A 263 -9.74 9.37 -7.73
CA ILE A 263 -10.82 9.20 -6.74
C ILE A 263 -10.71 10.24 -5.64
N PHE A 264 -9.51 10.54 -5.14
CA PHE A 264 -9.33 11.54 -4.07
C PHE A 264 -9.57 12.97 -4.55
N VAL A 265 -9.22 13.28 -5.80
CA VAL A 265 -9.57 14.56 -6.42
C VAL A 265 -11.09 14.70 -6.51
N GLU A 266 -11.81 13.67 -6.94
CA GLU A 266 -13.28 13.72 -7.07
C GLU A 266 -14.00 13.81 -5.72
N LEU A 267 -13.39 13.28 -4.66
CA LEU A 267 -13.91 13.39 -3.30
C LEU A 267 -13.63 14.76 -2.66
N ASP A 268 -12.95 15.70 -3.35
CA ASP A 268 -12.50 17.00 -2.81
C ASP A 268 -11.59 16.83 -1.56
N MET A 269 -10.84 15.72 -1.49
CA MET A 269 -10.05 15.34 -0.30
C MET A 269 -8.55 15.63 -0.46
N VAL A 270 -8.18 16.40 -1.47
CA VAL A 270 -6.80 16.87 -1.65
C VAL A 270 -6.71 18.24 -1.01
N GLU A 271 -6.06 18.32 0.16
CA GLU A 271 -5.70 19.60 0.79
C GLU A 271 -4.93 20.48 -0.21
N ASP A 272 -5.35 21.75 -0.35
CA ASP A 272 -4.56 22.82 -0.98
C ASP A 272 -3.25 23.10 -0.20
#